data_AF-A0A7X8W300-F1
#
_entry.id   AF-A0A7X8W300-F1
#
_cell.length_a   1.000
_cell.length_b   1.000
_cell.length_c   1.000
_cell.angle_alpha   90.00
_cell.angle_beta   90.00
_cell.angle_gamma   90.00
#
_symmetry.space_group_name_H-M   'P 1'
#
loop_
_entity.id
_entity.type
_entity.pdbx_description
1 polymer ?
#
loop_
_entity_poly.entity_id
_entity_poly.type
_entity_poly.pdbx_seq_one_letter_code
_entity_poly.pdbx_strand_id
1 'polypeptide(L)'
;SLDYILEYRKPLLEKIHNQIKKLCHRDTLLLFYDVTNYYFEIDDNDSDIITTQGNFIEGIRKKGCSKEHRTSPIVQMGLFMDEKGIPVSYDLFAGNTHDSKTLIPMLDESFNDFNISNMIVVADKGMMGGDNLRDIILKHKGYVISSSVRKADKQFINYVTDDGYIELYDSETGILEFKYKSRTTPRYIKVTTPDGGKQNININEHQIIMWSRKYAERERKNRDKTVEKSNKLTNTNSKNAMILPFGSRKYICKNPVDKKGQIIEVADYTICLDTDRIEAEELLDGYYAICTNVRGISENSKPFKEGQRCRFSKKDGFFEVNKELSDLDIVDMYHGLWRIEETFKVTKSDLKARPLYAWTNSRIRAHFLVCFISLILMRLLQYRLDWKYSASKIQESLSHASGTLINSNMFAFDHFDEVLKDVGDIFDIDLGLRYRTAGEIKSLLAKTKKYKD
;
A
#
# COMPACT_ATOMS: atom_id res chain seq x y z
N SER A 1 -30.33 8.90 6.37
CA SER A 1 -29.87 8.92 4.96
C SER A 1 -28.36 8.77 4.93
N LEU A 2 -27.78 8.11 3.92
CA LEU A 2 -26.32 8.04 3.76
C LEU A 2 -25.69 9.43 3.61
N ASP A 3 -26.39 10.35 2.94
CA ASP A 3 -25.92 11.73 2.76
C ASP A 3 -25.75 12.45 4.11
N TYR A 4 -26.65 12.20 5.06
CA TYR A 4 -26.56 12.75 6.42
C TYR A 4 -25.32 12.22 7.17
N ILE A 5 -24.94 10.95 6.99
CA ILE A 5 -23.72 10.42 7.62
C ILE A 5 -22.47 11.11 7.06
N LEU A 6 -22.47 11.45 5.76
CA LEU A 6 -21.34 12.09 5.11
C LEU A 6 -21.07 13.50 5.67
N GLU A 7 -22.10 14.24 6.10
CA GLU A 7 -21.96 15.54 6.77
C GLU A 7 -21.06 15.46 8.02
N TYR A 8 -21.07 14.31 8.70
CA TYR A 8 -20.26 14.06 9.89
C TYR A 8 -18.94 13.34 9.59
N ARG A 9 -18.55 13.14 8.31
CA ARG A 9 -17.32 12.38 7.96
C ARG A 9 -16.12 12.86 8.75
N LYS A 10 -15.77 14.15 8.64
CA LYS A 10 -14.61 14.74 9.31
C LYS A 10 -14.67 14.62 10.84
N PRO A 11 -15.70 15.14 11.54
CA PRO A 11 -15.76 15.04 13.00
C PRO A 11 -15.82 13.59 13.51
N LEU A 12 -16.41 12.67 12.73
CA LEU A 12 -16.45 11.25 13.07
C LEU A 12 -15.06 10.61 12.97
N LEU A 13 -14.33 10.85 11.88
CA LEU A 13 -12.97 10.36 11.72
C LEU A 13 -12.03 10.91 12.80
N GLU A 14 -12.15 12.21 13.12
CA GLU A 14 -11.38 12.85 14.19
C GLU A 14 -11.69 12.22 15.56
N LYS A 15 -12.97 12.01 15.88
CA LYS A 15 -13.36 11.37 17.15
C LYS A 15 -12.87 9.93 17.23
N ILE A 16 -13.00 9.15 16.16
CA ILE A 16 -12.51 7.77 16.10
C ILE A 16 -10.99 7.74 16.28
N HIS A 17 -10.25 8.59 15.57
CA HIS A 17 -8.80 8.70 15.70
C HIS A 17 -8.39 8.96 17.15
N ASN A 18 -9.01 9.95 17.80
CA ASN A 18 -8.73 10.31 19.18
C ASN A 18 -9.08 9.19 20.17
N GLN A 19 -10.16 8.45 19.96
CA GLN A 19 -10.51 7.31 20.81
C GLN A 19 -9.54 6.14 20.63
N ILE A 20 -9.13 5.81 19.41
CA ILE A 20 -8.13 4.76 19.17
C ILE A 20 -6.78 5.15 19.79
N LYS A 21 -6.40 6.44 19.73
CA LYS A 21 -5.20 6.94 20.40
C LYS A 21 -5.22 6.68 21.91
N LYS A 22 -6.37 6.84 22.56
CA LYS A 22 -6.55 6.54 23.99
C LYS A 22 -6.57 5.04 24.28
N LEU A 23 -7.37 4.28 23.54
CA LEU A 23 -7.66 2.86 23.82
C LEU A 23 -6.53 1.92 23.41
N CYS A 24 -5.85 2.22 22.30
CA CYS A 24 -4.87 1.34 21.69
C CYS A 24 -3.47 1.95 21.68
N HIS A 25 -3.24 3.10 22.34
CA HIS A 25 -1.96 3.82 22.31
C HIS A 25 -1.41 3.94 20.89
N ARG A 26 -2.24 4.44 19.96
CA ARG A 26 -1.87 4.60 18.55
C ARG A 26 -0.65 5.49 18.43
N ASP A 27 0.32 5.03 17.65
CA ASP A 27 1.44 5.82 17.18
C ASP A 27 1.26 6.17 15.70
N THR A 28 1.46 7.43 15.35
CA THR A 28 1.37 7.95 13.99
C THR A 28 2.74 8.33 13.42
N LEU A 29 3.83 7.96 14.12
CA LEU A 29 5.18 8.21 13.62
C LEU A 29 5.50 7.39 12.38
N LEU A 30 5.03 6.14 12.28
CA LEU A 30 5.22 5.29 11.11
C LEU A 30 3.86 4.95 10.50
N LEU A 31 3.64 5.37 9.25
CA LEU A 31 2.36 5.17 8.56
C LEU A 31 2.59 4.54 7.18
N PHE A 32 1.78 3.53 6.90
CA PHE A 32 1.75 2.82 5.62
C PHE A 32 0.72 3.46 4.71
N TYR A 33 1.07 3.66 3.45
CA TYR A 33 0.18 4.19 2.42
C TYR A 33 0.17 3.30 1.18
N ASP A 34 -1.03 2.97 0.72
CA ASP A 34 -1.26 2.28 -0.53
C ASP A 34 -2.63 2.71 -1.10
N VAL A 35 -2.81 2.49 -2.41
CA VAL A 35 -4.03 2.79 -3.15
C VAL A 35 -4.60 1.52 -3.75
N THR A 36 -5.90 1.38 -3.69
CA THR A 36 -6.63 0.35 -4.42
C THR A 36 -7.72 0.96 -5.28
N ASN A 37 -8.28 0.17 -6.21
CA ASN A 37 -9.49 0.55 -6.93
C ASN A 37 -10.68 -0.38 -6.67
N TYR A 38 -11.88 0.16 -6.91
CA TYR A 38 -13.18 -0.50 -6.76
C TYR A 38 -13.98 -0.27 -8.03
N TYR A 39 -14.46 -1.35 -8.66
CA TYR A 39 -15.26 -1.27 -9.87
C TYR A 39 -16.75 -1.03 -9.57
N PHE A 40 -17.42 -0.42 -10.54
CA PHE A 40 -18.86 -0.21 -10.54
C PHE A 40 -19.47 -0.95 -11.73
N GLU A 41 -20.72 -1.38 -11.59
CA GLU A 41 -21.49 -2.01 -12.67
C GLU A 41 -22.26 -0.93 -13.44
N ILE A 42 -21.49 -0.04 -14.08
CA ILE A 42 -21.99 1.00 -14.98
C ILE A 42 -21.18 0.97 -16.27
N ASP A 43 -21.76 1.48 -17.35
CA ASP A 43 -21.11 1.45 -18.66
C ASP A 43 -20.22 2.67 -18.90
N ASP A 44 -20.61 3.84 -18.41
CA ASP A 44 -20.00 5.12 -18.75
C ASP A 44 -19.34 5.82 -17.57
N ASN A 45 -18.37 6.68 -17.90
CA ASN A 45 -17.71 7.55 -16.95
C ASN A 45 -18.70 8.56 -16.37
N ASP A 46 -18.48 8.97 -15.12
CA ASP A 46 -19.15 10.15 -14.58
C ASP A 46 -18.72 11.40 -15.37
N SER A 47 -19.70 12.22 -15.75
CA SER A 47 -19.46 13.54 -16.32
C SER A 47 -18.87 14.48 -15.28
N ASP A 48 -17.98 15.36 -15.71
CA ASP A 48 -17.52 16.46 -14.87
C ASP A 48 -18.58 17.58 -14.89
N ILE A 49 -18.82 18.19 -13.72
CA ILE A 49 -19.88 19.20 -13.53
C ILE A 49 -19.22 20.55 -13.29
N ILE A 50 -19.63 21.57 -14.05
CA ILE A 50 -19.32 22.96 -13.75
C ILE A 50 -20.55 23.55 -13.08
N THR A 51 -20.43 24.00 -11.83
CA THR A 51 -21.55 24.63 -11.11
C THR A 51 -21.87 25.99 -11.72
N THR A 52 -23.05 26.52 -11.42
CA THR A 52 -23.46 27.89 -11.81
C THR A 52 -22.53 28.98 -11.28
N GLN A 53 -21.72 28.66 -10.26
CA GLN A 53 -20.70 29.54 -9.66
C GLN A 53 -19.32 29.36 -10.31
N GLY A 54 -19.21 28.54 -11.36
CA GLY A 54 -17.96 28.25 -12.07
C GLY A 54 -17.07 27.19 -11.40
N ASN A 55 -17.53 26.52 -10.33
CA ASN A 55 -16.73 25.50 -9.65
C ASN A 55 -16.73 24.21 -10.47
N PHE A 56 -15.54 23.63 -10.68
CA PHE A 56 -15.39 22.33 -11.32
C PHE A 56 -15.50 21.20 -10.29
N ILE A 57 -16.39 20.25 -10.54
CA ILE A 57 -16.58 19.04 -9.75
C ILE A 57 -16.26 17.86 -10.66
N GLU A 58 -15.13 17.21 -10.40
CA GLU A 58 -14.72 16.03 -11.15
C GLU A 58 -15.64 14.84 -10.85
N GLY A 59 -16.04 14.10 -11.89
CA GLY A 59 -16.71 12.82 -11.75
C GLY A 59 -15.76 11.76 -11.19
N ILE A 60 -16.19 10.97 -10.20
CA ILE A 60 -15.27 10.05 -9.51
C ILE A 60 -15.16 8.68 -10.18
N ARG A 61 -16.21 8.19 -10.87
CA ARG A 61 -16.17 6.89 -11.56
C ARG A 61 -15.64 7.07 -12.98
N LYS A 62 -14.44 6.57 -13.27
CA LYS A 62 -13.83 6.64 -14.61
C LYS A 62 -13.23 5.29 -15.01
N LYS A 63 -13.29 4.93 -16.30
CA LYS A 63 -12.62 3.76 -16.87
C LYS A 63 -11.10 3.90 -16.74
N GLY A 64 -10.44 2.82 -16.37
CA GLY A 64 -8.99 2.78 -16.17
C GLY A 64 -8.49 1.36 -15.94
N CYS A 65 -7.23 1.23 -15.53
CA CYS A 65 -6.64 -0.08 -15.22
C CYS A 65 -7.22 -0.64 -13.90
N SER A 66 -8.26 -1.47 -14.01
CA SER A 66 -8.83 -2.18 -12.86
C SER A 66 -7.85 -3.24 -12.33
N LYS A 67 -7.64 -3.27 -11.01
CA LYS A 67 -6.84 -4.32 -10.34
C LYS A 67 -7.55 -5.70 -10.40
N GLU A 68 -8.78 -5.76 -10.91
CA GLU A 68 -9.57 -6.97 -11.14
C GLU A 68 -9.85 -7.24 -12.62
N HIS A 69 -9.12 -6.57 -13.51
CA HIS A 69 -9.22 -6.78 -14.97
C HIS A 69 -10.65 -6.56 -15.53
N ARG A 70 -11.41 -5.65 -14.93
CA ARG A 70 -12.71 -5.18 -15.44
C ARG A 70 -12.54 -3.96 -16.34
N THR A 71 -13.42 -3.82 -17.32
CA THR A 71 -13.50 -2.67 -18.25
C THR A 71 -14.45 -1.57 -17.77
N SER A 72 -15.24 -1.85 -16.72
CA SER A 72 -16.17 -0.89 -16.16
C SER A 72 -15.46 0.21 -15.36
N PRO A 73 -16.10 1.37 -15.16
CA PRO A 73 -15.54 2.46 -14.37
C PRO A 73 -15.16 2.04 -12.96
N ILE A 74 -14.08 2.65 -12.49
CA ILE A 74 -13.52 2.42 -11.16
C ILE A 74 -13.46 3.73 -10.37
N VAL A 75 -13.38 3.61 -9.05
CA VAL A 75 -12.95 4.67 -8.12
C VAL A 75 -11.67 4.20 -7.45
N GLN A 76 -10.75 5.13 -7.18
CA GLN A 76 -9.56 4.86 -6.40
C GLN A 76 -9.77 5.22 -4.93
N MET A 77 -9.19 4.45 -4.02
CA MET A 77 -9.19 4.70 -2.59
C MET A 77 -7.76 4.64 -2.08
N GLY A 78 -7.27 5.76 -1.53
CA GLY A 78 -6.04 5.80 -0.75
C GLY A 78 -6.32 5.52 0.72
N LEU A 79 -5.41 4.83 1.39
CA LEU A 79 -5.55 4.45 2.79
C LEU A 79 -4.24 4.70 3.55
N PHE A 80 -4.32 5.40 4.68
CA PHE A 80 -3.25 5.39 5.69
C PHE A 80 -3.57 4.39 6.79
N MET A 81 -2.54 3.70 7.26
CA MET A 81 -2.64 2.70 8.32
C MET A 81 -1.42 2.75 9.24
N ASP A 82 -1.63 2.50 10.53
CA ASP A 82 -0.55 2.48 11.53
C ASP A 82 0.19 1.13 11.58
N GLU A 83 1.27 1.08 12.38
CA GLU A 83 2.07 -0.15 12.60
C GLU A 83 1.29 -1.31 13.20
N LYS A 84 0.19 -1.00 13.89
CA LYS A 84 -0.70 -1.99 14.49
C LYS A 84 -1.69 -2.55 13.47
N GLY A 85 -1.66 -2.11 12.21
CA GLY A 85 -2.59 -2.56 11.18
C GLY A 85 -3.98 -1.95 11.29
N ILE A 86 -4.14 -0.85 12.04
CA ILE A 86 -5.42 -0.18 12.22
C ILE A 86 -5.47 1.03 11.27
N PRO A 87 -6.53 1.17 10.44
CA PRO A 87 -6.67 2.31 9.55
C PRO A 87 -6.67 3.65 10.29
N VAL A 88 -5.97 4.63 9.72
CA VAL A 88 -5.87 5.99 10.24
C VAL A 88 -6.80 6.92 9.48
N SER A 89 -6.74 6.90 8.15
CA SER A 89 -7.54 7.77 7.28
C SER A 89 -7.69 7.18 5.88
N TYR A 90 -8.70 7.62 5.15
CA TYR A 90 -8.92 7.24 3.75
C TYR A 90 -9.53 8.41 2.96
N ASP A 91 -9.29 8.44 1.64
CA ASP A 91 -10.03 9.30 0.73
C ASP A 91 -10.19 8.64 -0.65
N LEU A 92 -11.15 9.15 -1.41
CA LEU A 92 -11.51 8.68 -2.74
C LEU A 92 -11.01 9.64 -3.82
N PHE A 93 -10.40 9.05 -4.84
CA PHE A 93 -9.91 9.73 -6.03
C PHE A 93 -10.64 9.22 -7.26
N ALA A 94 -10.67 10.04 -8.31
CA ALA A 94 -11.28 9.63 -9.56
C ALA A 94 -10.65 8.34 -10.10
N GLY A 95 -11.44 7.54 -10.80
CA GLY A 95 -10.93 6.41 -11.54
C GLY A 95 -9.80 6.83 -12.48
N ASN A 96 -8.84 5.94 -12.70
CA ASN A 96 -7.70 6.19 -13.59
C ASN A 96 -6.75 7.34 -13.16
N THR A 97 -6.93 7.94 -11.98
CA THR A 97 -5.90 8.79 -11.39
C THR A 97 -4.61 7.98 -11.21
N HIS A 98 -3.44 8.57 -11.46
CA HIS A 98 -2.19 7.84 -11.25
C HIS A 98 -1.90 7.74 -9.75
N ASP A 99 -1.55 6.57 -9.23
CA ASP A 99 -1.36 6.31 -7.79
C ASP A 99 -0.36 7.30 -7.14
N SER A 100 0.63 7.79 -7.88
CA SER A 100 1.55 8.82 -7.35
C SER A 100 0.90 10.18 -7.08
N LYS A 101 -0.29 10.46 -7.62
CA LYS A 101 -0.97 11.76 -7.43
C LYS A 101 -1.87 11.78 -6.20
N THR A 102 -2.06 10.66 -5.53
CA THR A 102 -3.02 10.53 -4.41
C THR A 102 -2.36 10.76 -3.05
N LEU A 103 -1.05 10.51 -2.92
CA LEU A 103 -0.33 10.56 -1.65
C LEU A 103 -0.31 11.97 -1.03
N ILE A 104 0.11 13.00 -1.79
CA ILE A 104 0.24 14.36 -1.24
C ILE A 104 -1.12 14.94 -0.81
N PRO A 105 -2.21 14.84 -1.61
CA PRO A 105 -3.54 15.24 -1.16
C PRO A 105 -3.97 14.54 0.13
N MET A 106 -3.74 13.22 0.21
CA MET A 106 -4.06 12.42 1.39
C MET A 106 -3.27 12.84 2.62
N LEU A 107 -1.97 13.16 2.45
CA LEU A 107 -1.11 13.68 3.51
C LEU A 107 -1.68 15.01 4.02
N ASP A 108 -2.01 15.94 3.13
CA ASP A 108 -2.48 17.28 3.51
C ASP A 108 -3.82 17.24 4.24
N GLU A 109 -4.76 16.38 3.82
CA GLU A 109 -6.00 16.16 4.55
C GLU A 109 -5.74 15.56 5.94
N SER A 110 -4.96 14.47 6.02
CA SER A 110 -4.70 13.76 7.27
C SER A 110 -3.95 14.61 8.31
N PHE A 111 -3.06 15.51 7.87
CA PHE A 111 -2.35 16.43 8.77
C PHE A 111 -3.30 17.41 9.44
N ASN A 112 -4.19 18.00 8.64
CA ASN A 112 -5.12 19.00 9.11
C ASN A 112 -6.18 18.39 10.03
N ASP A 113 -6.68 17.21 9.68
CA ASP A 113 -7.78 16.58 10.42
C ASP A 113 -7.29 15.96 11.74
N PHE A 114 -6.11 15.33 11.78
CA PHE A 114 -5.65 14.60 12.98
C PHE A 114 -4.52 15.29 13.76
N ASN A 115 -4.09 16.49 13.35
CA ASN A 115 -2.95 17.20 13.93
C ASN A 115 -1.67 16.34 13.99
N ILE A 116 -1.41 15.57 12.92
CA ILE A 116 -0.23 14.69 12.82
C ILE A 116 0.97 15.52 12.34
N SER A 117 1.78 15.97 13.30
CA SER A 117 2.90 16.88 13.02
C SER A 117 4.18 16.17 12.60
N ASN A 118 4.39 14.91 12.96
CA ASN A 118 5.60 14.13 12.64
C ASN A 118 5.20 12.75 12.13
N MET A 119 5.73 12.34 10.97
CA MET A 119 5.49 11.02 10.42
C MET A 119 6.57 10.59 9.44
N ILE A 120 6.64 9.28 9.26
CA ILE A 120 7.42 8.54 8.29
C ILE A 120 6.41 7.81 7.41
N VAL A 121 6.42 8.11 6.11
CA VAL A 121 5.54 7.47 5.12
C VAL A 121 6.24 6.27 4.53
N VAL A 122 5.65 5.09 4.68
CA VAL A 122 6.06 3.88 3.98
C VAL A 122 5.11 3.67 2.81
N ALA A 123 5.63 3.65 1.60
CA ALA A 123 4.82 3.47 0.40
C ALA A 123 5.59 2.74 -0.69
N ASP A 124 4.85 2.12 -1.60
CA ASP A 124 5.43 1.43 -2.73
C ASP A 124 6.02 2.38 -3.77
N LYS A 125 6.99 1.87 -4.52
CA LYS A 125 7.69 2.61 -5.58
C LYS A 125 6.75 3.37 -6.52
N GLY A 126 5.65 2.74 -6.93
CA GLY A 126 4.71 3.30 -7.91
C GLY A 126 4.11 4.65 -7.48
N MET A 127 4.06 4.87 -6.16
CA MET A 127 3.50 6.08 -5.55
C MET A 127 4.57 7.14 -5.32
N MET A 128 5.86 6.78 -5.29
CA MET A 128 6.93 7.61 -4.76
C MET A 128 7.83 8.17 -5.87
N GLY A 129 7.22 9.01 -6.70
CA GLY A 129 7.92 9.81 -7.71
C GLY A 129 8.70 10.99 -7.11
N GLY A 130 9.48 11.68 -7.95
CA GLY A 130 10.28 12.83 -7.51
C GLY A 130 9.45 13.97 -6.90
N ASP A 131 8.26 14.24 -7.43
CA ASP A 131 7.34 15.25 -6.88
C ASP A 131 6.94 14.93 -5.44
N ASN A 132 6.55 13.68 -5.17
CA ASN A 132 6.16 13.27 -3.82
C ASN A 132 7.34 13.31 -2.85
N LEU A 133 8.52 12.87 -3.28
CA LEU A 133 9.73 12.96 -2.47
C LEU A 133 10.07 14.39 -2.09
N ARG A 134 10.04 15.31 -3.07
CA ARG A 134 10.22 16.75 -2.82
C ARG A 134 9.22 17.26 -1.80
N ASP A 135 7.94 16.96 -1.98
CA ASP A 135 6.87 17.52 -1.14
C ASP A 135 6.93 16.97 0.30
N ILE A 136 7.27 15.69 0.49
CA ILE A 136 7.52 15.11 1.82
C ILE A 136 8.70 15.79 2.53
N ILE A 137 9.82 15.99 1.83
CA ILE A 137 11.02 16.65 2.37
C ILE A 137 10.71 18.12 2.72
N LEU A 138 10.00 18.84 1.86
CA LEU A 138 9.58 20.23 2.11
C LEU A 138 8.61 20.33 3.30
N LYS A 139 7.77 19.32 3.50
CA LYS A 139 6.89 19.18 4.68
C LYS A 139 7.61 18.61 5.92
N HIS A 140 8.93 18.43 5.86
CA HIS A 140 9.79 18.00 6.96
C HIS A 140 9.45 16.60 7.51
N LYS A 141 9.11 15.66 6.62
CA LYS A 141 8.71 14.28 6.97
C LYS A 141 9.73 13.23 6.54
N GLY A 142 9.59 12.05 7.12
CA GLY A 142 10.33 10.86 6.74
C GLY A 142 9.62 10.09 5.61
N TYR A 143 10.38 9.38 4.80
CA TYR A 143 9.86 8.37 3.89
C TYR A 143 10.71 7.11 3.90
N VAL A 144 10.10 5.95 3.66
CA VAL A 144 10.78 4.69 3.37
C VAL A 144 10.09 4.07 2.15
N ILE A 145 10.83 3.86 1.06
CA ILE A 145 10.24 3.45 -0.22
C ILE A 145 11.06 2.37 -0.90
N SER A 146 10.40 1.53 -1.69
CA SER A 146 11.12 0.66 -2.60
C SER A 146 11.57 1.40 -3.87
N SER A 147 12.68 0.96 -4.43
CA SER A 147 13.20 1.39 -5.72
C SER A 147 13.63 0.18 -6.55
N SER A 148 13.48 0.29 -7.87
CA SER A 148 13.84 -0.81 -8.78
C SER A 148 15.25 -0.59 -9.28
N VAL A 149 16.07 -1.61 -9.11
CA VAL A 149 17.45 -1.66 -9.58
C VAL A 149 17.52 -1.66 -11.11
N ARG A 150 16.64 -2.42 -11.79
CA ARG A 150 16.68 -2.63 -13.25
C ARG A 150 16.51 -1.37 -14.10
N LYS A 151 15.90 -0.31 -13.55
CA LYS A 151 15.65 0.96 -14.26
C LYS A 151 16.55 2.10 -13.77
N ALA A 152 17.54 1.77 -12.94
CA ALA A 152 18.46 2.75 -12.40
C ALA A 152 19.56 3.13 -13.40
N ASP A 153 20.28 4.19 -13.11
CA ASP A 153 21.44 4.57 -13.90
C ASP A 153 22.63 3.59 -13.71
N LYS A 154 23.62 3.70 -14.59
CA LYS A 154 24.81 2.82 -14.56
C LYS A 154 25.58 2.90 -13.25
N GLN A 155 25.66 4.08 -12.62
CA GLN A 155 26.40 4.25 -11.37
C GLN A 155 25.71 3.51 -10.22
N PHE A 156 24.38 3.53 -10.19
CA PHE A 156 23.59 2.77 -9.23
C PHE A 156 23.70 1.27 -9.48
N ILE A 157 23.58 0.82 -10.74
CA ILE A 157 23.73 -0.60 -11.10
C ILE A 157 25.11 -1.12 -10.69
N ASN A 158 26.18 -0.38 -11.02
CA ASN A 158 27.54 -0.76 -10.64
C ASN A 158 27.68 -0.90 -9.12
N TYR A 159 27.11 0.03 -8.35
CA TYR A 159 27.11 -0.10 -6.90
C TYR A 159 26.35 -1.32 -6.42
N VAL A 160 25.22 -1.68 -7.03
CA VAL A 160 24.45 -2.87 -6.67
C VAL A 160 25.24 -4.15 -6.97
N THR A 161 25.94 -4.22 -8.11
CA THR A 161 26.69 -5.41 -8.52
C THR A 161 28.08 -5.54 -7.89
N ASP A 162 28.61 -4.47 -7.30
CA ASP A 162 29.89 -4.46 -6.59
C ASP A 162 29.87 -5.29 -5.30
N ASP A 163 31.04 -5.62 -4.77
CA ASP A 163 31.20 -6.38 -3.52
C ASP A 163 30.87 -5.53 -2.26
N GLY A 164 31.15 -6.08 -1.08
CA GLY A 164 30.93 -5.40 0.22
C GLY A 164 29.56 -5.64 0.83
N TYR A 165 28.91 -6.75 0.47
CA TYR A 165 27.66 -7.18 1.09
C TYR A 165 27.91 -7.86 2.43
N ILE A 166 27.02 -7.57 3.39
CA ILE A 166 26.84 -8.39 4.58
C ILE A 166 25.94 -9.56 4.18
N GLU A 167 26.43 -10.78 4.36
CA GLU A 167 25.77 -12.01 3.96
C GLU A 167 25.13 -12.70 5.15
N LEU A 168 23.88 -13.15 4.98
CA LEU A 168 23.09 -13.78 6.02
C LEU A 168 22.56 -15.13 5.51
N TYR A 169 23.00 -16.18 6.20
CA TYR A 169 22.78 -17.57 5.85
C TYR A 169 21.70 -18.18 6.72
N ASP A 170 20.94 -19.11 6.14
CA ASP A 170 20.02 -19.96 6.89
C ASP A 170 20.80 -20.83 7.89
N SER A 171 20.37 -20.82 9.15
CA SER A 171 21.08 -21.50 10.23
C SER A 171 21.05 -23.03 10.13
N GLU A 172 20.06 -23.60 9.43
CA GLU A 172 19.88 -25.06 9.33
C GLU A 172 20.56 -25.63 8.09
N THR A 173 20.42 -24.96 6.95
CA THR A 173 20.88 -25.42 5.64
C THR A 173 22.24 -24.85 5.25
N GLY A 174 22.69 -23.78 5.90
CA GLY A 174 23.93 -23.06 5.55
C GLY A 174 23.85 -22.35 4.20
N ILE A 175 22.67 -22.20 3.62
CA ILE A 175 22.48 -21.56 2.32
C ILE A 175 22.28 -20.05 2.50
N LEU A 176 22.87 -19.25 1.62
CA LEU A 176 22.66 -17.81 1.59
C LEU A 176 21.17 -17.49 1.35
N GLU A 177 20.51 -16.89 2.34
CA GLU A 177 19.10 -16.49 2.23
C GLU A 177 18.98 -15.03 1.78
N PHE A 178 19.80 -14.15 2.35
CA PHE A 178 19.77 -12.73 2.06
C PHE A 178 21.15 -12.09 2.22
N LYS A 179 21.37 -11.01 1.50
CA LYS A 179 22.54 -10.15 1.70
C LYS A 179 22.16 -8.70 1.50
N TYR A 180 22.84 -7.79 2.20
CA TYR A 180 22.56 -6.37 2.09
C TYR A 180 23.81 -5.51 2.21
N LYS A 181 23.75 -4.30 1.66
CA LYS A 181 24.72 -3.23 1.91
C LYS A 181 24.04 -1.88 1.78
N SER A 182 24.61 -0.84 2.35
CA SER A 182 24.00 0.49 2.32
C SER A 182 25.00 1.60 2.07
N ARG A 183 24.48 2.74 1.61
CA ARG A 183 25.24 3.98 1.48
C ARG A 183 24.33 5.17 1.68
N THR A 184 24.92 6.27 2.12
CA THR A 184 24.29 7.58 2.07
C THR A 184 24.91 8.37 0.94
N THR A 185 24.11 8.80 -0.03
CA THR A 185 24.60 9.50 -1.22
C THR A 185 23.61 10.57 -1.68
N PRO A 186 24.08 11.68 -2.28
CA PRO A 186 23.21 12.55 -3.06
C PRO A 186 22.60 11.79 -4.25
N ARG A 187 21.36 12.12 -4.58
CA ARG A 187 20.61 11.58 -5.71
C ARG A 187 19.84 12.69 -6.41
N TYR A 188 19.90 12.69 -7.74
CA TYR A 188 19.06 13.56 -8.55
C TYR A 188 17.67 12.95 -8.74
N ILE A 189 16.64 13.71 -8.39
CA ILE A 189 15.24 13.39 -8.66
C ILE A 189 14.65 14.39 -9.64
N LYS A 190 13.82 13.88 -10.56
CA LYS A 190 13.07 14.71 -11.52
C LYS A 190 11.78 15.20 -10.87
N VAL A 191 11.64 16.52 -10.75
CA VAL A 191 10.46 17.20 -10.22
C VAL A 191 9.80 18.07 -11.29
N THR A 192 8.50 18.24 -11.16
CA THR A 192 7.66 19.10 -11.99
C THR A 192 7.71 20.52 -11.43
N THR A 193 8.06 21.47 -12.28
CA THR A 193 8.08 22.90 -11.94
C THR A 193 6.67 23.51 -12.09
N PRO A 194 6.38 24.67 -11.46
CA PRO A 194 5.04 25.28 -11.51
C PRO A 194 4.52 25.60 -12.92
N ASP A 195 5.41 25.82 -13.89
CA ASP A 195 5.14 26.03 -15.31
C ASP A 195 4.92 24.71 -16.10
N GLY A 196 4.95 23.56 -15.44
CA GLY A 196 4.78 22.23 -16.06
C GLY A 196 6.06 21.62 -16.63
N GLY A 197 7.19 22.33 -16.54
CA GLY A 197 8.51 21.82 -16.90
C GLY A 197 9.03 20.71 -15.98
N LYS A 198 10.22 20.19 -16.30
CA LYS A 198 10.93 19.21 -15.47
C LYS A 198 12.29 19.76 -15.05
N GLN A 199 12.59 19.67 -13.77
CA GLN A 199 13.87 20.05 -13.18
C GLN A 199 14.47 18.88 -12.41
N ASN A 200 15.80 18.73 -12.47
CA ASN A 200 16.51 17.83 -11.58
C ASN A 200 16.87 18.58 -10.30
N ILE A 201 16.46 18.06 -9.15
CA ILE A 201 16.90 18.54 -7.84
C ILE A 201 17.73 17.46 -7.16
N ASN A 202 18.71 17.88 -6.37
CA ASN A 202 19.55 16.96 -5.59
C ASN A 202 18.99 16.83 -4.18
N ILE A 203 18.84 15.59 -3.72
CA ILE A 203 18.47 15.24 -2.35
C ILE A 203 19.48 14.25 -1.78
N ASN A 204 19.76 14.30 -0.48
CA ASN A 204 20.49 13.21 0.15
C ASN A 204 19.54 12.07 0.46
N GLU A 205 19.99 10.85 0.22
CA GLU A 205 19.21 9.65 0.42
C GLU A 205 20.10 8.56 1.01
N HIS A 206 19.57 7.82 1.97
CA HIS A 206 20.14 6.57 2.42
C HIS A 206 19.53 5.42 1.60
N GLN A 207 20.40 4.61 1.01
CA GLN A 207 20.06 3.55 0.06
C GLN A 207 20.53 2.22 0.64
N ILE A 208 19.59 1.31 0.88
CA ILE A 208 19.84 -0.05 1.35
C ILE A 208 19.55 -0.99 0.20
N ILE A 209 20.58 -1.68 -0.27
CA ILE A 209 20.47 -2.65 -1.35
C ILE A 209 20.34 -4.03 -0.72
N MET A 210 19.29 -4.72 -1.11
CA MET A 210 18.94 -6.04 -0.64
C MET A 210 19.03 -7.03 -1.79
N TRP A 211 19.52 -8.21 -1.51
CA TRP A 211 19.30 -9.40 -2.34
C TRP A 211 18.68 -10.49 -1.49
N SER A 212 17.70 -11.21 -2.03
CA SER A 212 17.17 -12.41 -1.37
C SER A 212 17.00 -13.56 -2.36
N ARG A 213 17.30 -14.76 -1.88
CA ARG A 213 17.23 -16.00 -2.68
C ARG A 213 15.84 -16.25 -3.22
N LYS A 214 14.81 -16.20 -2.36
CA LYS A 214 13.41 -16.42 -2.76
C LYS A 214 12.97 -15.42 -3.83
N TYR A 215 13.42 -14.16 -3.74
CA TYR A 215 13.11 -13.16 -4.75
C TYR A 215 13.87 -13.42 -6.06
N ALA A 216 15.13 -13.82 -6.00
CA ALA A 216 15.92 -14.21 -7.18
C ALA A 216 15.27 -15.36 -7.94
N GLU A 217 14.84 -16.41 -7.23
CA GLU A 217 14.15 -17.56 -7.83
C GLU A 217 12.81 -17.16 -8.48
N ARG A 218 12.06 -16.25 -7.85
CA ARG A 218 10.80 -15.71 -8.41
C ARG A 218 11.06 -14.91 -9.69
N GLU A 219 12.05 -14.01 -9.66
CA GLU A 219 12.40 -13.16 -10.80
C GLU A 219 12.93 -13.99 -11.97
N ARG A 220 13.79 -14.97 -11.70
CA ARG A 220 14.27 -15.93 -12.70
C ARG A 220 13.10 -16.66 -13.37
N LYS A 221 12.17 -17.23 -12.59
CA LYS A 221 10.96 -17.89 -13.15
C LYS A 221 10.12 -16.95 -14.00
N ASN A 222 9.99 -15.67 -13.61
CA ASN A 222 9.26 -14.67 -14.38
C ASN A 222 9.99 -14.29 -15.69
N ARG A 223 11.32 -14.18 -15.64
CA ARG A 223 12.18 -13.92 -16.79
C ARG A 223 12.12 -15.09 -17.77
N ASP A 224 12.30 -16.33 -17.32
CA ASP A 224 12.25 -17.55 -18.13
C ASP A 224 10.93 -17.65 -18.90
N LYS A 225 9.79 -17.42 -18.24
CA LYS A 225 8.47 -17.35 -18.89
C LYS A 225 8.38 -16.29 -19.98
N THR A 226 9.06 -15.16 -19.81
CA THR A 226 9.07 -14.06 -20.78
C THR A 226 10.00 -14.38 -21.94
N VAL A 227 11.18 -14.94 -21.68
CA VAL A 227 12.13 -15.42 -22.69
C VAL A 227 11.49 -16.50 -23.54
N GLU A 228 10.79 -17.47 -22.95
CA GLU A 228 10.09 -18.53 -23.69
C GLU A 228 9.03 -17.96 -24.66
N LYS A 229 8.27 -16.95 -24.20
CA LYS A 229 7.31 -16.22 -25.05
C LYS A 229 7.99 -15.47 -26.19
N SER A 230 9.12 -14.82 -25.93
CA SER A 230 9.90 -14.11 -26.96
C SER A 230 10.57 -15.09 -27.95
N ASN A 231 11.04 -16.24 -27.49
CA ASN A 231 11.70 -17.24 -28.32
C ASN A 231 10.74 -17.90 -29.31
N LYS A 232 9.46 -18.07 -28.95
CA LYS A 232 8.43 -18.56 -29.88
C LYS A 232 8.23 -17.64 -31.11
N LEU A 233 8.76 -16.40 -31.08
CA LEU A 233 8.59 -15.39 -32.12
C LEU A 233 9.79 -15.25 -33.07
N THR A 234 10.94 -15.82 -32.75
CA THR A 234 12.20 -15.64 -33.51
C THR A 234 12.17 -16.28 -34.90
N ASN A 235 11.30 -17.27 -35.13
CA ASN A 235 11.12 -17.94 -36.42
C ASN A 235 10.05 -17.32 -37.33
N THR A 236 9.52 -16.15 -36.99
CA THR A 236 8.46 -15.50 -37.79
C THR A 236 9.07 -14.52 -38.79
N ASN A 237 9.16 -14.92 -40.06
CA ASN A 237 9.48 -14.00 -41.17
C ASN A 237 8.35 -12.98 -41.31
N SER A 238 8.45 -11.82 -40.66
CA SER A 238 7.46 -10.77 -40.89
C SER A 238 8.04 -9.38 -40.83
N LYS A 239 7.66 -8.60 -41.85
CA LYS A 239 7.66 -7.14 -41.88
C LYS A 239 6.83 -6.51 -40.74
N ASN A 240 6.19 -7.31 -39.86
CA ASN A 240 5.13 -6.91 -38.94
C ASN A 240 5.34 -7.33 -37.47
N ALA A 241 6.57 -7.26 -36.94
CA ALA A 241 6.81 -7.38 -35.49
C ALA A 241 6.00 -6.34 -34.65
N MET A 242 5.48 -5.27 -35.28
CA MET A 242 4.67 -4.21 -34.67
C MET A 242 3.21 -4.57 -34.32
N ILE A 243 2.72 -5.78 -34.61
CA ILE A 243 1.34 -6.21 -34.27
C ILE A 243 1.26 -7.06 -32.96
N LEU A 244 2.41 -7.42 -32.37
CA LEU A 244 2.47 -8.31 -31.19
C LEU A 244 2.16 -7.63 -29.83
N PRO A 245 1.66 -8.36 -28.81
CA PRO A 245 1.46 -7.83 -27.46
C PRO A 245 2.75 -7.28 -26.83
N PHE A 246 2.69 -6.16 -26.10
CA PHE A 246 3.86 -5.43 -25.58
C PHE A 246 4.85 -6.33 -24.80
N GLY A 247 4.35 -7.29 -24.01
CA GLY A 247 5.18 -8.17 -23.19
C GLY A 247 6.01 -9.20 -23.97
N SER A 248 5.60 -9.59 -25.18
CA SER A 248 6.29 -10.63 -25.96
C SER A 248 7.49 -10.08 -26.76
N ARG A 249 7.65 -8.76 -26.82
CA ARG A 249 8.74 -8.06 -27.52
C ARG A 249 9.96 -7.75 -26.64
N LYS A 250 9.90 -8.04 -25.35
CA LYS A 250 10.87 -7.51 -24.37
C LYS A 250 12.33 -7.88 -24.69
N TYR A 251 12.57 -9.12 -25.13
CA TYR A 251 13.90 -9.64 -25.43
C TYR A 251 14.10 -9.90 -26.93
N ILE A 252 13.50 -9.08 -27.79
CA ILE A 252 13.64 -9.21 -29.23
C ILE A 252 14.52 -8.09 -29.76
N CYS A 253 15.55 -8.43 -30.54
CA CYS A 253 16.33 -7.50 -31.35
C CYS A 253 16.17 -7.79 -32.85
N LYS A 254 16.48 -6.80 -33.69
CA LYS A 254 16.38 -6.88 -35.15
C LYS A 254 17.78 -6.77 -35.74
N ASN A 255 18.22 -7.80 -36.46
CA ASN A 255 19.51 -7.80 -37.13
C ASN A 255 19.32 -7.89 -38.64
N PRO A 256 19.94 -7.02 -39.45
CA PRO A 256 19.88 -7.10 -40.89
C PRO A 256 20.72 -8.30 -41.40
N VAL A 257 20.21 -9.05 -42.39
CA VAL A 257 20.77 -10.30 -42.92
C VAL A 257 20.64 -10.40 -44.45
N ASP A 258 21.43 -11.27 -45.07
CA ASP A 258 21.36 -11.58 -46.51
C ASP A 258 20.40 -12.72 -46.82
N LYS A 259 20.20 -13.00 -48.11
CA LYS A 259 19.39 -14.12 -48.63
C LYS A 259 19.87 -15.51 -48.17
N LYS A 260 21.04 -15.62 -47.52
CA LYS A 260 21.63 -16.86 -46.98
C LYS A 260 21.61 -16.91 -45.44
N GLY A 261 21.04 -15.91 -44.77
CA GLY A 261 20.91 -15.85 -43.31
C GLY A 261 22.16 -15.31 -42.58
N GLN A 262 23.11 -14.69 -43.28
CA GLN A 262 24.28 -14.05 -42.67
C GLN A 262 24.01 -12.58 -42.35
N ILE A 263 24.47 -12.09 -41.20
CA ILE A 263 24.25 -10.69 -40.76
C ILE A 263 25.01 -9.72 -41.69
N ILE A 264 24.30 -8.75 -42.30
CA ILE A 264 24.87 -7.71 -43.20
C ILE A 264 24.18 -6.36 -43.00
N GLU A 265 24.87 -5.25 -43.31
CA GLU A 265 24.37 -3.87 -43.22
C GLU A 265 23.20 -3.49 -44.15
N VAL A 266 22.68 -4.40 -44.99
CA VAL A 266 21.66 -4.08 -46.00
C VAL A 266 20.30 -4.76 -45.72
N ALA A 267 19.41 -3.98 -45.11
CA ALA A 267 17.93 -3.90 -45.24
C ALA A 267 16.99 -5.13 -45.26
N ASP A 268 17.40 -6.37 -44.95
CA ASP A 268 16.46 -7.48 -44.65
C ASP A 268 16.62 -7.92 -43.18
N TYR A 269 15.62 -7.77 -42.29
CA TYR A 269 15.82 -8.02 -40.84
C TYR A 269 15.30 -9.38 -40.36
N THR A 270 16.06 -10.06 -39.50
CA THR A 270 15.59 -11.21 -38.69
C THR A 270 15.32 -10.80 -37.24
N ILE A 271 14.38 -11.51 -36.62
CA ILE A 271 13.99 -11.33 -35.22
C ILE A 271 14.75 -12.37 -34.41
N CYS A 272 15.64 -11.95 -33.52
CA CYS A 272 16.38 -12.85 -32.64
C CYS A 272 16.25 -12.41 -31.17
N LEU A 273 16.68 -13.29 -30.26
CA LEU A 273 16.70 -12.96 -28.85
C LEU A 273 17.85 -11.99 -28.54
N ASP A 274 17.53 -10.97 -27.75
CA ASP A 274 18.49 -10.03 -27.18
C ASP A 274 19.16 -10.67 -25.95
N THR A 275 20.19 -11.47 -26.19
CA THR A 275 20.93 -12.23 -25.16
C THR A 275 21.60 -11.31 -24.15
N ASP A 276 22.22 -10.22 -24.62
CA ASP A 276 22.91 -9.25 -23.76
C ASP A 276 21.93 -8.62 -22.75
N ARG A 277 20.71 -8.30 -23.20
CA ARG A 277 19.66 -7.80 -22.31
C ARG A 277 19.17 -8.85 -21.32
N ILE A 278 19.09 -10.11 -21.72
CA ILE A 278 18.70 -11.21 -20.82
C ILE A 278 19.76 -11.37 -19.72
N GLU A 279 21.05 -11.41 -20.08
CA GLU A 279 22.18 -11.53 -19.15
C GLU A 279 22.25 -10.33 -18.21
N ALA A 280 22.09 -9.12 -18.73
CA ALA A 280 22.06 -7.90 -17.91
C ALA A 280 20.90 -7.90 -16.90
N GLU A 281 19.74 -8.44 -17.26
CA GLU A 281 18.63 -8.60 -16.32
C GLU A 281 18.87 -9.76 -15.34
N GLU A 282 19.46 -10.86 -15.77
CA GLU A 282 19.81 -12.01 -14.93
C GLU A 282 20.77 -11.62 -13.79
N LEU A 283 21.77 -10.79 -14.08
CA LEU A 283 22.70 -10.25 -13.07
C LEU A 283 21.99 -9.48 -11.94
N LEU A 284 20.80 -8.96 -12.21
CA LEU A 284 20.01 -8.16 -11.26
C LEU A 284 18.89 -8.98 -10.60
N ASP A 285 18.77 -10.28 -10.88
CA ASP A 285 17.75 -11.13 -10.28
C ASP A 285 17.94 -11.20 -8.76
N GLY A 286 16.85 -10.91 -8.04
CA GLY A 286 16.82 -10.92 -6.58
C GLY A 286 17.25 -9.61 -5.92
N TYR A 287 17.80 -8.65 -6.67
CA TYR A 287 18.16 -7.34 -6.12
C TYR A 287 16.98 -6.37 -6.09
N TYR A 288 16.82 -5.70 -4.95
CA TYR A 288 15.92 -4.55 -4.78
C TYR A 288 16.57 -3.52 -3.88
N ALA A 289 16.06 -2.29 -3.91
CA ALA A 289 16.59 -1.21 -3.10
C ALA A 289 15.49 -0.60 -2.25
N ILE A 290 15.84 -0.25 -1.02
CA ILE A 290 15.03 0.59 -0.14
C ILE A 290 15.74 1.94 -0.03
N CYS A 291 14.99 2.99 -0.30
CA CYS A 291 15.45 4.36 -0.33
C CYS A 291 14.73 5.13 0.79
N THR A 292 15.47 5.90 1.58
CA THR A 292 14.90 6.62 2.71
C THR A 292 15.66 7.91 3.01
N ASN A 293 14.98 8.90 3.59
CA ASN A 293 15.61 10.00 4.30
C ASN A 293 15.53 9.82 5.83
N VAL A 294 15.18 8.63 6.33
CA VAL A 294 15.10 8.35 7.77
C VAL A 294 16.45 7.85 8.27
N ARG A 295 16.86 8.32 9.45
CA ARG A 295 18.03 7.78 10.16
C ARG A 295 17.84 7.80 11.67
N GLY A 296 18.59 6.95 12.37
CA GLY A 296 18.66 6.96 13.83
C GLY A 296 19.56 8.07 14.36
N ILE A 297 19.61 8.18 15.68
CA ILE A 297 20.61 9.00 16.37
C ILE A 297 22.01 8.38 16.17
N SER A 298 23.03 9.23 16.02
CA SER A 298 24.44 8.82 16.00
C SER A 298 25.19 9.38 17.20
N GLU A 299 26.33 8.78 17.56
CA GLU A 299 27.14 9.18 18.73
C GLU A 299 27.46 10.69 18.77
N ASN A 300 27.65 11.31 17.60
CA ASN A 300 27.98 12.73 17.47
C ASN A 300 26.75 13.64 17.22
N SER A 301 25.54 13.09 17.31
CA SER A 301 24.31 13.86 17.09
C SER A 301 24.04 14.81 18.25
N LYS A 302 23.56 16.02 17.94
CA LYS A 302 23.05 16.94 18.97
C LYS A 302 21.96 16.24 19.78
N PRO A 303 21.89 16.43 21.12
CA PRO A 303 20.83 15.85 21.93
C PRO A 303 19.45 16.35 21.48
N PHE A 304 18.45 15.49 21.62
CA PHE A 304 17.04 15.84 21.40
C PHE A 304 16.53 16.67 22.58
N LYS A 305 15.52 17.52 22.33
CA LYS A 305 14.80 18.17 23.43
C LYS A 305 14.04 17.11 24.23
N GLU A 306 13.76 17.40 25.50
CA GLU A 306 12.96 16.53 26.34
C GLU A 306 11.59 16.24 25.69
N GLY A 307 11.20 14.95 25.66
CA GLY A 307 9.97 14.48 24.99
C GLY A 307 10.00 14.49 23.46
N GLN A 308 11.07 14.96 22.82
CA GLN A 308 11.18 14.98 21.37
C GLN A 308 11.53 13.60 20.81
N ARG A 309 10.63 13.02 20.01
CA ARG A 309 10.78 11.70 19.41
C ARG A 309 11.53 11.71 18.08
N CYS A 310 11.52 12.85 17.38
CA CYS A 310 12.11 13.00 16.06
C CYS A 310 12.42 14.46 15.74
N ARG A 311 13.25 14.69 14.73
CA ARG A 311 13.54 16.02 14.17
C ARG A 311 13.86 15.92 12.69
N PHE A 312 13.67 17.03 11.98
CA PHE A 312 14.07 17.13 10.58
C PHE A 312 15.30 18.04 10.44
N SER A 313 16.35 17.54 9.80
CA SER A 313 17.57 18.30 9.52
C SER A 313 17.43 19.05 8.20
N LYS A 314 17.28 20.39 8.29
CA LYS A 314 17.20 21.26 7.11
C LYS A 314 18.50 21.32 6.29
N LYS A 315 19.63 20.92 6.89
CA LYS A 315 20.95 20.97 6.24
C LYS A 315 21.12 19.87 5.19
N ASP A 316 20.67 18.66 5.52
CA ASP A 316 20.91 17.47 4.70
C ASP A 316 19.61 16.75 4.29
N GLY A 317 18.45 17.17 4.78
CA GLY A 317 17.14 16.63 4.37
C GLY A 317 16.74 15.34 5.08
N PHE A 318 17.49 14.92 6.11
CA PHE A 318 17.19 13.70 6.88
C PHE A 318 16.15 13.93 7.97
N PHE A 319 15.27 12.96 8.14
CA PHE A 319 14.35 12.80 9.25
C PHE A 319 14.97 11.87 10.30
N GLU A 320 15.35 12.43 11.43
CA GLU A 320 16.04 11.72 12.51
C GLU A 320 15.04 11.27 13.58
N VAL A 321 15.07 10.00 13.95
CA VAL A 321 14.34 9.47 15.10
C VAL A 321 15.25 9.43 16.32
N ASN A 322 14.68 9.65 17.51
CA ASN A 322 15.40 9.65 18.77
C ASN A 322 15.61 8.20 19.30
N LYS A 323 16.21 7.37 18.46
CA LYS A 323 16.67 6.01 18.77
C LYS A 323 17.71 5.61 17.74
N GLU A 324 18.54 4.63 18.07
CA GLU A 324 19.40 3.99 17.07
C GLU A 324 18.53 3.25 16.04
N LEU A 325 18.97 3.24 14.79
CA LEU A 325 18.34 2.52 13.69
C LEU A 325 19.45 1.89 12.85
N SER A 326 19.39 0.57 12.73
CA SER A 326 20.17 -0.17 11.75
C SER A 326 19.49 -0.16 10.38
N ASP A 327 20.23 -0.57 9.36
CA ASP A 327 19.65 -0.76 8.02
C ASP A 327 18.51 -1.78 8.06
N LEU A 328 18.66 -2.86 8.82
CA LEU A 328 17.63 -3.90 8.95
C LEU A 328 16.35 -3.36 9.63
N ASP A 329 16.47 -2.46 10.60
CA ASP A 329 15.28 -1.81 11.18
C ASP A 329 14.49 -1.00 10.14
N ILE A 330 15.20 -0.32 9.22
CA ILE A 330 14.56 0.42 8.12
C ILE A 330 13.94 -0.55 7.12
N VAL A 331 14.59 -1.69 6.85
CA VAL A 331 14.03 -2.75 6.01
C VAL A 331 12.75 -3.32 6.63
N ASP A 332 12.73 -3.54 7.93
CA ASP A 332 11.55 -4.02 8.64
C ASP A 332 10.40 -3.00 8.65
N MET A 333 10.73 -1.70 8.75
CA MET A 333 9.75 -0.63 8.53
C MET A 333 9.12 -0.74 7.13
N TYR A 334 9.90 -1.03 6.08
CA TYR A 334 9.36 -1.24 4.74
C TYR A 334 8.52 -2.52 4.65
N HIS A 335 9.01 -3.63 5.20
CA HIS A 335 8.31 -4.91 5.15
C HIS A 335 6.91 -4.84 5.79
N GLY A 336 6.68 -3.96 6.77
CA GLY A 336 5.35 -3.72 7.34
C GLY A 336 4.26 -3.34 6.32
N LEU A 337 4.62 -2.93 5.09
CA LEU A 337 3.68 -2.60 4.01
C LEU A 337 2.74 -3.76 3.65
N TRP A 338 3.13 -5.03 3.89
CA TRP A 338 2.22 -6.17 3.64
C TRP A 338 0.89 -6.06 4.41
N ARG A 339 0.89 -5.40 5.58
CA ARG A 339 -0.31 -5.23 6.41
C ARG A 339 -1.39 -4.39 5.71
N ILE A 340 -1.01 -3.42 4.87
CA ILE A 340 -1.98 -2.59 4.15
C ILE A 340 -2.58 -3.36 2.97
N GLU A 341 -1.78 -4.19 2.29
CA GLU A 341 -2.29 -5.09 1.26
C GLU A 341 -3.31 -6.08 1.84
N GLU A 342 -3.03 -6.66 3.01
CA GLU A 342 -3.97 -7.52 3.72
C GLU A 342 -5.26 -6.76 4.08
N THR A 343 -5.14 -5.51 4.53
CA THR A 343 -6.28 -4.64 4.85
C THR A 343 -7.19 -4.40 3.65
N PHE A 344 -6.62 -4.19 2.46
CA PHE A 344 -7.42 -4.11 1.25
C PHE A 344 -8.08 -5.43 0.88
N LYS A 345 -7.44 -6.59 1.11
CA LYS A 345 -8.07 -7.90 0.90
C LYS A 345 -9.31 -8.07 1.80
N VAL A 346 -9.18 -7.76 3.09
CA VAL A 346 -10.31 -7.82 4.06
C VAL A 346 -11.45 -6.90 3.64
N THR A 347 -11.14 -5.67 3.23
CA THR A 347 -12.15 -4.69 2.82
C THR A 347 -12.95 -5.15 1.60
N LYS A 348 -12.28 -5.82 0.66
CA LYS A 348 -12.89 -6.26 -0.60
C LYS A 348 -13.67 -7.56 -0.46
N SER A 349 -13.11 -8.53 0.24
CA SER A 349 -13.66 -9.89 0.33
C SER A 349 -14.63 -10.03 1.50
N ASP A 350 -14.18 -9.76 2.73
CA ASP A 350 -14.94 -10.03 3.95
C ASP A 350 -16.02 -8.97 4.18
N LEU A 351 -15.64 -7.69 4.12
CA LEU A 351 -16.58 -6.57 4.27
C LEU A 351 -17.43 -6.32 3.02
N LYS A 352 -17.16 -7.03 1.92
CA LYS A 352 -17.90 -6.94 0.65
C LYS A 352 -18.18 -5.49 0.25
N ALA A 353 -17.16 -4.64 0.25
CA ALA A 353 -17.29 -3.25 -0.20
C ALA A 353 -17.65 -3.12 -1.70
N ARG A 354 -18.01 -4.23 -2.37
CA ARG A 354 -18.35 -4.36 -3.80
C ARG A 354 -19.48 -5.38 -3.99
N PRO A 355 -20.25 -5.27 -5.09
CA PRO A 355 -20.35 -4.10 -5.98
C PRO A 355 -21.07 -2.93 -5.30
N LEU A 356 -20.78 -1.72 -5.77
CA LEU A 356 -21.37 -0.50 -5.25
C LEU A 356 -22.58 -0.12 -6.09
N TYR A 357 -23.78 -0.34 -5.57
CA TYR A 357 -25.04 0.08 -6.20
C TYR A 357 -25.38 1.57 -5.94
N ALA A 358 -24.41 2.36 -5.48
CA ALA A 358 -24.57 3.78 -5.19
C ALA A 358 -24.37 4.62 -6.47
N TRP A 359 -25.32 5.52 -6.74
CA TRP A 359 -25.40 6.26 -8.00
C TRP A 359 -24.84 7.69 -7.96
N THR A 360 -24.86 8.34 -6.79
CA THR A 360 -24.39 9.73 -6.61
C THR A 360 -23.06 9.77 -5.88
N ASN A 361 -22.23 10.79 -6.16
CA ASN A 361 -20.93 10.98 -5.50
C ASN A 361 -21.05 10.98 -3.97
N SER A 362 -22.08 11.63 -3.42
CA SER A 362 -22.34 11.68 -1.97
C SER A 362 -22.62 10.29 -1.40
N ARG A 363 -23.50 9.49 -2.05
CA ARG A 363 -23.80 8.13 -1.59
C ARG A 363 -22.60 7.19 -1.70
N ILE A 364 -21.78 7.36 -2.74
CA ILE A 364 -20.53 6.60 -2.90
C ILE A 364 -19.58 6.93 -1.73
N ARG A 365 -19.30 8.21 -1.49
CA ARG A 365 -18.45 8.65 -0.37
C ARG A 365 -18.97 8.18 0.99
N ALA A 366 -20.28 8.25 1.22
CA ALA A 366 -20.93 7.78 2.44
C ALA A 366 -20.83 6.25 2.61
N HIS A 367 -20.99 5.47 1.54
CA HIS A 367 -20.80 4.02 1.57
C HIS A 367 -19.37 3.65 1.98
N PHE A 368 -18.38 4.31 1.38
CA PHE A 368 -16.97 4.08 1.74
C PHE A 368 -16.66 4.50 3.17
N LEU A 369 -17.33 5.54 3.71
CA LEU A 369 -17.22 5.91 5.12
C LEU A 369 -17.70 4.79 6.03
N VAL A 370 -18.85 4.19 5.73
CA VAL A 370 -19.37 3.04 6.49
C VAL A 370 -18.42 1.85 6.39
N CYS A 371 -17.90 1.54 5.19
CA CYS A 371 -16.92 0.46 5.01
C CYS A 371 -15.64 0.71 5.81
N PHE A 372 -15.13 1.94 5.82
CA PHE A 372 -13.95 2.33 6.57
C PHE A 372 -14.16 2.19 8.09
N ILE A 373 -15.32 2.59 8.61
CA ILE A 373 -15.65 2.42 10.03
C ILE A 373 -15.75 0.94 10.37
N SER A 374 -16.43 0.13 9.55
CA SER A 374 -16.51 -1.32 9.72
C SER A 374 -15.13 -1.98 9.72
N LEU A 375 -14.23 -1.52 8.85
CA LEU A 375 -12.84 -1.97 8.79
C LEU A 375 -12.07 -1.62 10.07
N ILE A 376 -12.22 -0.40 10.58
CA ILE A 376 -11.64 -0.01 11.86
C ILE A 376 -12.15 -0.93 12.98
N LEU A 377 -13.46 -1.16 13.07
CA LEU A 377 -14.03 -2.02 14.12
C LEU A 377 -13.50 -3.46 14.02
N MET A 378 -13.42 -4.01 12.80
CA MET A 378 -12.85 -5.34 12.56
C MET A 378 -11.38 -5.40 12.99
N ARG A 379 -10.54 -4.40 12.61
CA ARG A 379 -9.12 -4.37 12.99
C ARG A 379 -8.92 -4.13 14.48
N LEU A 380 -9.76 -3.34 15.13
CA LEU A 380 -9.74 -3.19 16.59
C LEU A 380 -10.10 -4.48 17.30
N LEU A 381 -11.08 -5.23 16.80
CA LEU A 381 -11.44 -6.53 17.36
C LEU A 381 -10.31 -7.54 17.19
N GLN A 382 -9.71 -7.62 16.00
CA GLN A 382 -8.51 -8.45 15.77
C GLN A 382 -7.36 -8.05 16.68
N TYR A 383 -7.10 -6.74 16.84
CA TYR A 383 -6.07 -6.24 17.74
C TYR A 383 -6.31 -6.65 19.20
N ARG A 384 -7.57 -6.63 19.67
CA ARG A 384 -7.93 -7.04 21.03
C ARG A 384 -7.88 -8.55 21.23
N LEU A 385 -8.09 -9.33 20.16
CA LEU A 385 -7.92 -10.78 20.11
C LEU A 385 -6.46 -11.20 19.81
N ASP A 386 -5.51 -10.28 19.90
CA ASP A 386 -4.09 -10.51 19.61
C ASP A 386 -3.84 -11.16 18.24
N TRP A 387 -4.64 -10.78 17.25
CA TRP A 387 -4.58 -11.30 15.87
C TRP A 387 -4.72 -12.83 15.76
N LYS A 388 -5.23 -13.50 16.80
CA LYS A 388 -5.42 -14.96 16.85
C LYS A 388 -6.30 -15.50 15.71
N TYR A 389 -7.24 -14.68 15.22
CA TYR A 389 -8.20 -15.07 14.19
C TYR A 389 -8.19 -14.13 12.97
N SER A 390 -8.42 -14.71 11.80
CA SER A 390 -8.65 -13.95 10.57
C SER A 390 -9.97 -13.17 10.64
N ALA A 391 -10.06 -12.08 9.88
CA ALA A 391 -11.28 -11.27 9.80
C ALA A 391 -12.50 -12.10 9.37
N SER A 392 -12.30 -13.02 8.41
CA SER A 392 -13.33 -13.95 7.94
C SER A 392 -13.87 -14.84 9.05
N LYS A 393 -12.98 -15.46 9.84
CA LYS A 393 -13.37 -16.37 10.93
C LYS A 393 -14.13 -15.61 12.03
N ILE A 394 -13.71 -14.39 12.35
CA ILE A 394 -14.43 -13.51 13.29
C ILE A 394 -15.82 -13.17 12.76
N GLN A 395 -15.91 -12.75 11.49
CA GLN A 395 -17.17 -12.38 10.87
C GLN A 395 -18.15 -13.56 10.82
N GLU A 396 -17.69 -14.74 10.42
CA GLU A 396 -18.50 -15.97 10.37
C GLU A 396 -19.05 -16.31 11.75
N SER A 397 -18.19 -16.39 12.76
CA SER A 397 -18.58 -16.67 14.15
C SER A 397 -19.60 -15.67 14.69
N LEU A 398 -19.33 -14.37 14.56
CA LEU A 398 -20.25 -13.31 15.00
C LEU A 398 -21.57 -13.31 14.23
N SER A 399 -21.57 -13.69 12.95
CA SER A 399 -22.81 -13.77 12.16
C SER A 399 -23.73 -14.90 12.63
N HIS A 400 -23.16 -15.97 13.17
CA HIS A 400 -23.91 -17.07 13.76
C HIS A 400 -24.37 -16.80 15.21
N ALA A 401 -23.84 -15.77 15.88
CA ALA A 401 -24.28 -15.29 17.20
C ALA A 401 -25.66 -14.59 17.15
N SER A 402 -26.64 -15.24 16.53
CA SER A 402 -28.00 -14.76 16.33
C SER A 402 -28.98 -15.46 17.29
N GLY A 403 -29.97 -14.71 17.78
CA GLY A 403 -30.96 -15.21 18.73
C GLY A 403 -32.33 -15.39 18.08
N THR A 404 -32.97 -16.54 18.29
CA THR A 404 -34.34 -16.82 17.84
C THR A 404 -35.34 -16.63 18.99
N LEU A 405 -36.42 -15.88 18.76
CA LEU A 405 -37.49 -15.71 19.74
C LEU A 405 -38.28 -17.02 19.88
N ILE A 406 -38.25 -17.65 21.04
CA ILE A 406 -38.93 -18.93 21.30
C ILE A 406 -40.24 -18.78 22.08
N ASN A 407 -40.41 -17.70 22.84
CA ASN A 407 -41.67 -17.32 23.47
C ASN A 407 -41.70 -15.80 23.72
N SER A 408 -42.75 -15.27 24.35
CA SER A 408 -42.98 -13.83 24.50
C SER A 408 -41.84 -13.03 25.15
N ASN A 409 -40.92 -13.66 25.87
CA ASN A 409 -39.83 -12.96 26.56
C ASN A 409 -38.47 -13.69 26.52
N MET A 410 -38.28 -14.73 25.70
CA MET A 410 -37.09 -15.58 25.72
C MET A 410 -36.51 -15.79 24.33
N PHE A 411 -35.19 -15.64 24.23
CA PHE A 411 -34.40 -15.84 23.01
C PHE A 411 -33.45 -17.02 23.21
N ALA A 412 -33.33 -17.87 22.18
CA ALA A 412 -32.38 -18.96 22.11
C ALA A 412 -31.22 -18.63 21.15
N PHE A 413 -29.98 -18.89 21.58
CA PHE A 413 -28.75 -18.73 20.82
C PHE A 413 -28.11 -20.11 20.64
N ASP A 414 -28.17 -20.67 19.42
CA ASP A 414 -27.80 -22.06 19.17
C ASP A 414 -26.35 -22.25 18.69
N HIS A 415 -25.62 -21.17 18.41
CA HIS A 415 -24.22 -21.22 17.98
C HIS A 415 -23.28 -20.73 19.09
N PHE A 416 -22.23 -21.50 19.35
CA PHE A 416 -21.13 -21.13 20.23
C PHE A 416 -19.83 -21.77 19.75
N ASP A 417 -18.76 -20.98 19.68
CA ASP A 417 -17.43 -21.44 19.27
C ASP A 417 -16.32 -20.74 20.07
N GLU A 418 -15.07 -21.12 19.81
CA GLU A 418 -13.89 -20.55 20.48
C GLU A 418 -13.77 -19.03 20.27
N VAL A 419 -14.22 -18.53 19.12
CA VAL A 419 -14.16 -17.09 18.81
C VAL A 419 -15.16 -16.34 19.68
N LEU A 420 -16.41 -16.80 19.78
CA LEU A 420 -17.41 -16.18 20.68
C LEU A 420 -16.98 -16.26 22.14
N LYS A 421 -16.34 -17.36 22.55
CA LYS A 421 -15.75 -17.46 23.88
C LYS A 421 -14.71 -16.35 24.11
N ASP A 422 -13.70 -16.25 23.24
CA ASP A 422 -12.61 -15.28 23.41
C ASP A 422 -13.11 -13.82 23.30
N VAL A 423 -14.07 -13.56 22.40
CA VAL A 423 -14.73 -12.25 22.31
C VAL A 423 -15.50 -11.95 23.61
N GLY A 424 -16.24 -12.91 24.14
CA GLY A 424 -16.96 -12.78 25.39
C GLY A 424 -16.03 -12.45 26.56
N ASP A 425 -14.90 -13.15 26.66
CA ASP A 425 -13.88 -12.96 27.68
C ASP A 425 -13.26 -11.54 27.60
N ILE A 426 -13.01 -11.02 26.38
CA ILE A 426 -12.45 -9.66 26.17
C ILE A 426 -13.41 -8.54 26.60
N PHE A 427 -14.71 -8.72 26.38
CA PHE A 427 -15.71 -7.68 26.62
C PHE A 427 -16.52 -7.88 27.90
N ASP A 428 -16.21 -8.90 28.70
CA ASP A 428 -16.96 -9.29 29.90
C ASP A 428 -18.45 -9.57 29.57
N ILE A 429 -18.67 -10.35 28.51
CA ILE A 429 -19.99 -10.77 28.03
C ILE A 429 -20.01 -12.28 27.88
N ASP A 430 -20.84 -12.98 28.66
CA ASP A 430 -21.03 -14.41 28.49
C ASP A 430 -21.82 -14.71 27.19
N LEU A 431 -21.13 -14.99 26.10
CA LEU A 431 -21.76 -15.35 24.82
C LEU A 431 -22.14 -16.84 24.73
N GLY A 432 -21.81 -17.65 25.74
CA GLY A 432 -22.16 -19.08 25.80
C GLY A 432 -23.54 -19.38 26.36
N LEU A 433 -24.22 -18.38 26.95
CA LEU A 433 -25.54 -18.58 27.52
C LEU A 433 -26.61 -18.78 26.44
N ARG A 434 -27.07 -20.03 26.31
CA ARG A 434 -28.04 -20.47 25.30
C ARG A 434 -29.38 -19.74 25.37
N TYR A 435 -29.88 -19.42 26.56
CA TYR A 435 -31.18 -18.77 26.73
C TYR A 435 -31.02 -17.44 27.44
N ARG A 436 -31.59 -16.39 26.85
CA ARG A 436 -31.63 -15.05 27.48
C ARG A 436 -33.03 -14.47 27.39
N THR A 437 -33.45 -13.81 28.45
CA THR A 437 -34.67 -13.01 28.45
C THR A 437 -34.45 -11.68 27.73
N ALA A 438 -35.53 -11.04 27.26
CA ALA A 438 -35.43 -9.70 26.69
C ALA A 438 -34.86 -8.68 27.70
N GLY A 439 -35.11 -8.88 29.00
CA GLY A 439 -34.57 -8.07 30.09
C GLY A 439 -33.05 -8.18 30.22
N GLU A 440 -32.51 -9.40 30.14
CA GLU A 440 -31.06 -9.64 30.20
C GLU A 440 -30.34 -9.06 28.97
N ILE A 441 -30.90 -9.23 27.77
CA ILE A 441 -30.35 -8.64 26.55
C ILE A 441 -30.33 -7.10 26.66
N LYS A 442 -31.44 -6.50 27.14
CA LYS A 442 -31.49 -5.05 27.39
C LYS A 442 -30.46 -4.61 28.43
N SER A 443 -30.23 -5.40 29.47
CA SER A 443 -29.22 -5.12 30.50
C SER A 443 -27.80 -5.15 29.92
N LEU A 444 -27.47 -6.14 29.08
CA LEU A 444 -26.20 -6.19 28.35
C LEU A 444 -25.99 -4.96 27.46
N LEU A 445 -27.01 -4.59 26.67
CA LEU A 445 -26.98 -3.38 25.83
C LEU A 445 -26.91 -2.09 26.66
N ALA A 446 -27.43 -2.07 27.88
CA ALA A 446 -27.33 -0.92 28.77
C ALA A 446 -25.92 -0.77 29.37
N LYS A 447 -25.22 -1.88 29.64
CA LYS A 447 -23.82 -1.87 30.10
C LYS A 447 -22.89 -1.21 29.07
N THR A 448 -23.09 -1.48 27.78
CA THR A 448 -22.25 -0.88 26.71
C THR A 448 -22.43 0.63 26.59
N LYS A 449 -23.59 1.19 26.99
CA LYS A 449 -23.87 2.63 26.99
C LYS A 449 -23.28 3.38 28.19
N LYS A 450 -22.81 2.66 29.23
CA LYS A 450 -22.31 3.24 30.48
C LYS A 450 -20.81 3.53 30.50
N TYR A 451 -20.10 3.35 29.38
CA TYR A 451 -18.73 3.81 29.26
C TYR A 451 -18.70 5.35 29.36
N LYS A 452 -18.38 5.84 30.57
CA LYS A 452 -18.04 7.22 30.86
C LYS A 452 -16.64 7.50 30.31
N ASP A 453 -16.50 8.68 29.70
CA ASP A 453 -15.29 9.23 29.06
C ASP A 453 -13.99 9.09 29.87
#